data_AF-A0A8T6LA02-F1
#
_entry.id   AF-A0A8T6LA02-F1
#
_cell.length_a   1.000
_cell.length_b   1.000
_cell.length_c   1.000
_cell.angle_alpha   90.00
_cell.angle_beta   90.00
_cell.angle_gamma   90.00
#
_symmetry.space_group_name_H-M   'P 1'
#
loop_
_entity.id
_entity.type
_entity.pdbx_description
1 polymer ?
#
loop_
_entity_poly.entity_id
_entity_poly.type
_entity_poly.pdbx_seq_one_letter_code
_entity_poly.pdbx_strand_id
1 'polypeptide(L)' 'RGGVYQYFDVPSHEHQALMQAPSHGEYFSAHIRNNYRYAKL' A
#
# COMPACT_ATOMS: atom_id res chain seq x y z
N ARG A 1 -11.64 13.29 9.68
CA ARG A 1 -12.30 11.97 9.48
C ARG A 1 -11.33 11.06 8.72
N GLY A 2 -10.60 10.20 9.42
CA GLY A 2 -9.80 9.17 8.78
C GLY A 2 -10.71 8.09 8.18
N GLY A 3 -10.38 7.59 7.01
CA GLY A 3 -11.02 6.42 6.42
C GLY A 3 -10.01 5.30 6.35
N VAL A 4 -10.47 4.06 6.52
CA VAL A 4 -9.63 2.89 6.28
C VAL A 4 -9.74 2.56 4.80
N TYR A 5 -8.60 2.29 4.16
CA TYR A 5 -8.55 1.92 2.75
C TYR A 5 -8.01 0.50 2.64
N GLN A 6 -8.76 -0.37 1.98
CA GLN A 6 -8.32 -1.72 1.66
C GLN A 6 -7.82 -1.74 0.22
N TYR A 7 -6.57 -2.17 0.05
CA TYR A 7 -5.96 -2.39 -1.25
C TYR A 7 -6.08 -3.88 -1.61
N PHE A 8 -6.51 -4.16 -2.84
CA PHE A 8 -6.74 -5.53 -3.34
C PHE A 8 -5.65 -5.95 -4.31
N ASP A 9 -5.50 -7.27 -4.47
CA ASP A 9 -4.55 -7.88 -5.40
C ASP A 9 -3.08 -7.47 -5.15
N VAL A 10 -2.75 -6.99 -3.94
CA VAL A 10 -1.39 -6.64 -3.54
C VAL A 10 -0.60 -7.93 -3.25
N PRO A 11 0.46 -8.23 -4.00
CA PRO A 11 1.23 -9.45 -3.81
C PRO A 11 2.07 -9.38 -2.53
N SER A 12 2.40 -10.55 -1.97
CA SER A 12 3.11 -10.65 -0.70
C SER A 12 4.49 -9.99 -0.69
N HIS A 13 5.16 -9.90 -1.85
CA HIS A 13 6.46 -9.23 -1.96
C HIS A 13 6.36 -7.72 -1.76
N GLU A 14 5.28 -7.06 -2.19
CA GLU A 14 5.04 -5.64 -1.96
C GLU A 14 4.85 -5.36 -0.47
N HIS A 15 4.15 -6.24 0.24
CA HIS A 15 4.02 -6.15 1.68
C HIS A 15 5.39 -6.32 2.38
N GLN A 16 6.19 -7.30 1.97
CA GLN A 16 7.54 -7.48 2.54
C GLN A 16 8.46 -6.29 2.25
N ALA A 17 8.43 -5.76 1.04
CA ALA A 17 9.21 -4.60 0.64
C ALA A 17 8.75 -3.33 1.38
N LEU A 18 7.44 -3.15 1.55
CA LEU A 18 6.88 -2.09 2.39
C LEU A 18 7.38 -2.19 3.83
N MET A 19 7.42 -3.39 4.42
CA MET A 19 7.91 -3.61 5.80
C MET A 19 9.43 -3.43 5.96
N GLN A 20 10.19 -3.57 4.86
CA GLN A 20 11.64 -3.37 4.85
C GLN A 20 12.04 -1.94 4.41
N ALA A 21 11.10 -1.18 3.86
CA ALA A 21 11.38 0.13 3.32
C ALA A 21 11.76 1.12 4.44
N PRO A 22 12.76 2.00 4.21
CA PRO A 22 13.15 3.02 5.18
C PRO A 22 12.03 4.04 5.45
N SER A 23 11.10 4.18 4.49
CA SER A 23 9.90 5.00 4.61
C SER A 23 8.70 4.27 4.02
N HIS A 24 7.81 3.80 4.89
CA HIS A 24 6.59 3.10 4.46
C HIS A 24 5.68 4.00 3.60
N GLY A 25 5.60 5.30 3.94
CA GLY A 25 4.74 6.24 3.22
C GLY A 25 5.23 6.53 1.79
N GLU A 26 6.55 6.63 1.61
CA GLU A 26 7.16 6.82 0.29
C GLU A 26 7.01 5.57 -0.57
N TYR A 27 7.34 4.39 -0.01
CA TYR A 27 7.16 3.12 -0.70
C TYR A 27 5.70 2.91 -1.12
N PHE A 28 4.76 3.10 -0.19
CA PHE A 28 3.34 3.00 -0.45
C PHE A 28 2.89 3.97 -1.56
N SER A 29 3.36 5.22 -1.55
CA SER A 29 2.94 6.21 -2.56
C SER A 29 3.49 5.89 -3.95
N ALA A 30 4.71 5.35 -4.03
CA ALA A 30 5.37 5.00 -5.30
C ALA A 30 4.90 3.65 -5.87
N HIS A 31 4.71 2.64 -5.01
CA HIS A 31 4.49 1.26 -5.45
C HIS A 31 3.05 0.77 -5.26
N ILE A 32 2.28 1.33 -4.31
CA ILE A 32 0.98 0.77 -3.94
C ILE A 32 -0.19 1.69 -4.34
N ARG A 33 -0.14 2.98 -3.97
CA ARG A 33 -1.26 3.94 -4.05
C ARG A 33 -1.94 4.00 -5.42
N ASN A 34 -1.16 4.01 -6.51
CA ASN A 34 -1.67 4.16 -7.88
C ASN A 34 -1.67 2.85 -8.68
N ASN A 35 -1.08 1.78 -8.14
CA ASN A 35 -0.87 0.53 -8.88
C ASN A 35 -1.91 -0.54 -8.53
N TYR A 36 -2.57 -0.41 -7.38
CA TYR A 36 -3.57 -1.38 -6.93
C TYR A 36 -4.92 -0.72 -6.75
N ARG A 37 -5.97 -1.50 -7.04
CA ARG A 37 -7.34 -1.10 -6.78
C ARG A 37 -7.56 -1.03 -5.27
N TYR A 38 -8.22 0.02 -4.82
CA TYR A 38 -8.56 0.18 -3.42
C TYR A 38 -10.04 0.51 -3.25
N ALA A 39 -10.60 0.11 -2.11
CA ALA A 39 -11.91 0.54 -1.65
C ALA A 39 -11.77 1.18 -0.28
N LYS A 40 -12.61 2.18 -0.04
CA LYS A 40 -12.75 2.74 1.30
C LYS A 40 -13.69 1.84 2.10
N LEU A 41 -13.23 1.42 3.29
CA LEU A 41 -14.04 0.76 4.30
C LEU A 41 -14.80 1.79 5.15
#